data_AF-A0A7W0S9T4-F1
#
_entry.id   AF-A0A7W0S9T4-F1
#
_cell.length_a   1.000
_cell.length_b   1.000
_cell.length_c   1.000
_cell.angle_alpha   90.00
_cell.angle_beta   90.00
_cell.angle_gamma   90.00
#
_symmetry.space_group_name_H-M   'P 1'
#
loop_
_entity.id
_entity.type
_entity.pdbx_description
1 polymer ?
#
loop_
_entity_poly.entity_id
_entity_poly.type
_entity_poly.pdbx_seq_one_letter_code
_entity_poly.pdbx_strand_id
1 'polypeptide(L)'
;MSYRVLTWHVHGNYLYYLCSAPHTFLVPTKPGHPEGYGGRTGHLPWPGNLEEFPAETANDMDFDCILYQSMTNWDIDQYDILTAEQRSLPRIYVEHDPPRQTPTDTRHPVDDPDTLLVHVTAFNDLMWDSGASPTQVIDHGVKVPPGVAYSGELDRGIAVVNGMGWRGRRVGRDIFERVREHVPIDLVGMGSKELGGLGEIPNHELHAFVSRYRFFFNPIRYTSLGLAVCEALSIGMPIIGLATTEMPTVVENGV
;
A
#
# COMPACT_ATOMS: atom_id res chain seq x y z
N MET A 1 -19.01 15.95 -9.58
CA MET A 1 -18.92 15.08 -10.77
C MET A 1 -18.26 13.79 -10.31
N SER A 2 -18.80 12.62 -10.69
CA SER A 2 -18.23 11.30 -10.35
C SER A 2 -17.55 10.75 -11.60
N TYR A 3 -16.32 10.27 -11.48
CA TYR A 3 -15.59 9.61 -12.57
C TYR A 3 -15.64 8.09 -12.42
N ARG A 4 -15.51 7.38 -13.54
CA ARG A 4 -15.36 5.92 -13.66
C ARG A 4 -13.89 5.59 -13.88
N VAL A 5 -13.20 5.19 -12.82
CA VAL A 5 -11.76 4.96 -12.83
C VAL A 5 -11.47 3.46 -12.91
N LEU A 6 -10.84 3.02 -14.00
CA LEU A 6 -10.32 1.66 -14.10
C LEU A 6 -9.07 1.52 -13.21
N THR A 7 -9.03 0.49 -12.38
CA THR A 7 -7.81 0.12 -11.65
C THR A 7 -7.76 -1.38 -11.34
N TRP A 8 -6.68 -1.85 -10.70
CA TRP A 8 -6.46 -3.27 -10.38
C TRP A 8 -6.36 -3.48 -8.87
N HIS A 9 -6.68 -4.70 -8.42
CA HIS A 9 -6.50 -5.06 -7.01
C HIS A 9 -5.05 -5.50 -6.76
N VAL A 10 -4.16 -4.53 -6.55
CA VAL A 10 -2.73 -4.76 -6.22
C VAL A 10 -2.51 -4.71 -4.71
N HIS A 11 -3.03 -3.68 -4.04
CA HIS A 11 -2.90 -3.49 -2.59
C HIS A 11 -4.26 -3.29 -1.92
N GLY A 12 -4.73 -4.30 -1.16
CA GLY A 12 -6.09 -4.31 -0.60
C GLY A 12 -6.43 -3.09 0.28
N ASN A 13 -5.62 -2.77 1.29
CA ASN A 13 -5.89 -1.61 2.15
C ASN A 13 -5.84 -0.28 1.37
N TYR A 14 -4.90 -0.14 0.43
CA TYR A 14 -4.80 1.05 -0.41
C TYR A 14 -6.07 1.22 -1.26
N LEU A 15 -6.48 0.16 -1.99
CA LEU A 15 -7.71 0.18 -2.79
C LEU A 15 -8.93 0.49 -1.92
N TYR A 16 -8.99 -0.07 -0.71
CA TYR A 16 -10.08 0.21 0.22
C TYR A 16 -10.14 1.68 0.65
N TYR A 17 -8.98 2.30 0.92
CA TYR A 17 -8.90 3.71 1.29
C TYR A 17 -9.16 4.64 0.10
N LEU A 18 -8.68 4.28 -1.09
CA LEU A 18 -8.94 4.99 -2.34
C LEU A 18 -10.45 5.13 -2.61
N CYS A 19 -11.24 4.11 -2.29
CA CYS A 19 -12.71 4.14 -2.40
C CYS A 19 -13.40 5.16 -1.49
N SER A 20 -12.67 5.88 -0.63
CA SER A 20 -13.20 7.04 0.09
C SER A 20 -13.38 8.26 -0.82
N ALA A 21 -12.74 8.27 -1.99
CA ALA A 21 -12.96 9.29 -3.02
C ALA A 21 -14.37 9.14 -3.64
N PRO A 22 -15.02 10.26 -4.03
CA PRO A 22 -16.39 10.27 -4.55
C PRO A 22 -16.46 9.86 -6.03
N HIS A 23 -15.81 8.75 -6.39
CA HIS A 23 -15.71 8.19 -7.74
C HIS A 23 -16.07 6.71 -7.74
N THR A 24 -16.44 6.19 -8.90
CA THR A 24 -16.64 4.76 -9.11
C THR A 24 -15.33 4.14 -9.56
N PHE A 25 -14.82 3.16 -8.82
CA PHE A 25 -13.63 2.40 -9.16
C PHE A 25 -14.06 1.07 -9.78
N LEU A 26 -13.55 0.75 -10.96
CA LEU A 26 -13.86 -0.46 -11.70
C LEU A 26 -12.66 -1.38 -11.64
N VAL A 27 -12.83 -2.59 -11.13
CA VAL A 27 -11.76 -3.59 -10.99
C VAL A 27 -12.05 -4.85 -11.83
N PRO A 28 -11.13 -5.26 -12.71
CA PRO A 28 -11.33 -6.44 -13.53
C PRO A 28 -11.15 -7.72 -12.70
N THR A 29 -11.85 -8.77 -13.10
CA THR A 29 -11.74 -10.13 -12.52
C THR A 29 -11.42 -11.15 -13.59
N LYS A 30 -10.68 -12.20 -13.22
CA LYS A 30 -10.40 -13.37 -14.06
C LYS A 30 -10.67 -14.65 -13.26
N PRO A 31 -11.11 -15.75 -13.90
CA PRO A 31 -11.26 -17.04 -13.23
C PRO A 31 -9.99 -17.43 -12.45
N GLY A 32 -10.16 -17.89 -11.22
CA GLY A 32 -9.04 -18.26 -10.34
C GLY A 32 -8.38 -17.10 -9.60
N HIS A 33 -8.87 -15.86 -9.76
CA HIS A 33 -8.42 -14.66 -9.04
C HIS A 33 -6.89 -14.48 -9.04
N PRO A 34 -6.23 -14.47 -10.22
CA PRO A 34 -4.79 -14.20 -10.27
C PRO A 34 -4.49 -12.79 -9.76
N GLU A 35 -3.22 -12.53 -9.46
CA GLU A 35 -2.75 -11.22 -9.00
C GLU A 35 -3.24 -10.09 -9.92
N GLY A 36 -3.72 -8.98 -9.33
CA GLY A 36 -4.34 -7.87 -10.05
C GLY A 36 -5.81 -8.07 -10.44
N TYR A 37 -6.28 -9.32 -10.56
CA TYR A 37 -7.62 -9.70 -11.03
C TYR A 37 -8.46 -10.37 -9.93
N GLY A 38 -8.16 -10.04 -8.67
CA GLY A 38 -8.85 -10.58 -7.51
C GLY A 38 -10.30 -10.12 -7.37
N GLY A 39 -10.67 -8.94 -7.87
CA GLY A 39 -11.96 -8.31 -7.54
C GLY A 39 -12.01 -7.89 -6.07
N ARG A 40 -13.17 -7.96 -5.42
CA ARG A 40 -13.38 -7.67 -3.99
C ARG A 40 -13.05 -8.86 -3.09
N THR A 41 -11.97 -9.58 -3.38
CA THR A 41 -11.51 -10.69 -2.53
C THR A 41 -11.02 -10.20 -1.16
N GLY A 42 -10.95 -11.13 -0.20
CA GLY A 42 -10.51 -10.87 1.17
C GLY A 42 -11.65 -10.53 2.13
N HIS A 43 -11.32 -9.83 3.22
CA HIS A 43 -12.23 -9.56 4.34
C HIS A 43 -12.48 -8.06 4.57
N LEU A 44 -12.11 -7.21 3.60
CA LEU A 44 -12.32 -5.77 3.69
C LEU A 44 -13.79 -5.43 3.43
N PRO A 45 -14.37 -4.44 4.14
CA PRO A 45 -15.77 -4.04 3.95
C PRO A 45 -15.89 -3.13 2.72
N TRP A 46 -15.69 -3.71 1.53
CA TRP A 46 -15.63 -3.00 0.25
C TRP A 46 -16.84 -2.08 0.05
N PRO A 47 -16.63 -0.77 -0.19
CA PRO A 47 -17.74 0.16 -0.38
C PRO A 47 -18.46 -0.07 -1.73
N GLY A 48 -19.68 0.45 -1.82
CA GLY A 48 -20.53 0.26 -3.00
C GLY A 48 -19.98 0.85 -4.30
N ASN A 49 -19.05 1.79 -4.24
CA ASN A 49 -18.44 2.45 -5.40
C ASN A 49 -17.23 1.70 -5.99
N LEU A 50 -16.88 0.51 -5.49
CA LEU A 50 -15.82 -0.34 -6.07
C LEU A 50 -16.42 -1.46 -6.92
N GLU A 51 -16.78 -1.26 -8.18
CA GLU A 51 -17.48 -2.26 -8.98
C GLU A 51 -16.53 -3.29 -9.63
N GLU A 52 -16.92 -4.57 -9.62
CA GLU A 52 -16.21 -5.62 -10.34
C GLU A 52 -16.78 -5.81 -11.75
N PHE A 53 -15.94 -6.21 -12.69
CA PHE A 53 -16.37 -6.66 -14.01
C PHE A 53 -15.47 -7.80 -14.53
N PRO A 54 -15.95 -8.68 -15.43
CA PRO A 54 -15.10 -9.69 -16.06
C PRO A 54 -14.09 -9.03 -17.01
N ALA A 55 -12.80 -9.35 -16.90
CA ALA A 55 -11.75 -8.72 -17.69
C ALA A 55 -11.97 -8.83 -19.21
N GLU A 56 -12.64 -9.89 -19.67
CA GLU A 56 -12.97 -10.11 -21.08
C GLU A 56 -13.98 -9.12 -21.66
N THR A 57 -14.74 -8.40 -20.82
CA THR A 57 -15.68 -7.37 -21.27
C THR A 57 -15.10 -5.97 -21.20
N ALA A 58 -13.82 -5.82 -20.83
CA ALA A 58 -13.16 -4.53 -20.62
C ALA A 58 -13.25 -3.60 -21.85
N ASN A 59 -13.14 -4.17 -23.05
CA ASN A 59 -13.18 -3.43 -24.31
C ASN A 59 -14.53 -2.77 -24.61
N ASP A 60 -15.63 -3.27 -24.03
CA ASP A 60 -16.99 -2.76 -24.19
C ASP A 60 -17.39 -1.79 -23.08
N MET A 61 -16.48 -1.46 -22.17
CA MET A 61 -16.74 -0.60 -21.01
C MET A 61 -16.26 0.83 -21.22
N ASP A 62 -17.04 1.77 -20.67
CA ASP A 62 -16.66 3.17 -20.59
C ASP A 62 -15.87 3.46 -19.30
N PHE A 63 -14.70 4.08 -19.47
CA PHE A 63 -13.83 4.57 -18.41
C PHE A 63 -13.52 6.05 -18.67
N ASP A 64 -13.37 6.83 -17.59
CA ASP A 64 -12.96 8.24 -17.67
C ASP A 64 -11.45 8.41 -17.47
N CYS A 65 -10.80 7.46 -16.78
CA CYS A 65 -9.38 7.49 -16.42
C CYS A 65 -8.88 6.07 -16.11
N ILE A 66 -7.59 5.83 -16.35
CA ILE A 66 -6.91 4.60 -15.94
C ILE A 66 -5.94 4.92 -14.80
N LEU A 67 -6.01 4.14 -13.72
CA LEU A 67 -5.12 4.20 -12.57
C LEU A 67 -4.31 2.90 -12.48
N TYR A 68 -3.05 2.96 -12.90
CA TYR A 68 -2.11 1.86 -12.79
C TYR A 68 -1.49 1.81 -11.39
N GLN A 69 -1.26 0.61 -10.86
CA GLN A 69 -0.66 0.39 -9.53
C GLN A 69 0.54 -0.57 -9.58
N SER A 70 0.90 -1.10 -10.76
CA SER A 70 2.01 -2.02 -10.91
C SER A 70 2.55 -2.05 -12.34
N MET A 71 3.79 -2.52 -12.48
CA MET A 71 4.41 -2.74 -13.79
C MET A 71 3.66 -3.75 -14.64
N THR A 72 3.04 -4.76 -14.06
CA THR A 72 2.21 -5.71 -14.83
C THR A 72 1.00 -4.99 -15.46
N ASN A 73 0.40 -4.04 -14.74
CA ASN A 73 -0.72 -3.27 -15.31
C ASN A 73 -0.28 -2.42 -16.50
N TRP A 74 0.94 -1.86 -16.41
CA TRP A 74 1.53 -1.01 -17.43
C TRP A 74 2.09 -1.81 -18.63
N ASP A 75 2.89 -2.84 -18.41
CA ASP A 75 3.58 -3.52 -19.51
C ASP A 75 2.73 -4.59 -20.20
N ILE A 76 1.72 -5.13 -19.50
CA ILE A 76 0.98 -6.33 -19.95
C ILE A 76 -0.53 -6.07 -19.96
N ASP A 77 -1.15 -5.84 -18.79
CA ASP A 77 -2.60 -5.93 -18.67
C ASP A 77 -3.34 -4.94 -19.57
N GLN A 78 -2.83 -3.71 -19.71
CA GLN A 78 -3.47 -2.70 -20.58
C GLN A 78 -3.48 -3.08 -22.05
N TYR A 79 -2.52 -3.88 -22.51
CA TYR A 79 -2.48 -4.36 -23.89
C TYR A 79 -3.38 -5.58 -24.07
N ASP A 80 -3.54 -6.38 -23.02
CA ASP A 80 -4.36 -7.58 -23.03
C ASP A 80 -5.87 -7.27 -22.98
N ILE A 81 -6.29 -6.29 -22.18
CA ILE A 81 -7.72 -6.07 -21.89
C ILE A 81 -8.29 -4.77 -22.45
N LEU A 82 -7.46 -3.79 -22.81
CA LEU A 82 -7.95 -2.47 -23.25
C LEU A 82 -7.78 -2.26 -24.76
N THR A 83 -8.65 -1.43 -25.33
CA THR A 83 -8.49 -0.93 -26.70
C THR A 83 -7.44 0.18 -26.77
N ALA A 84 -7.01 0.54 -27.98
CA ALA A 84 -6.07 1.66 -28.16
C ALA A 84 -6.67 3.00 -27.71
N GLU A 85 -7.98 3.20 -27.92
CA GLU A 85 -8.71 4.41 -27.50
C GLU A 85 -8.81 4.49 -25.97
N GLN A 86 -9.12 3.37 -25.30
CA GLN A 86 -9.11 3.33 -23.84
C GLN A 86 -7.72 3.63 -23.27
N ARG A 87 -6.64 3.09 -23.89
CA ARG A 87 -5.27 3.40 -23.47
C ARG A 87 -4.84 4.85 -23.70
N SER A 88 -5.56 5.62 -24.50
CA SER A 88 -5.29 7.06 -24.69
C SER A 88 -6.13 7.97 -23.77
N LEU A 89 -6.92 7.40 -22.86
CA LEU A 89 -7.60 8.14 -21.81
C LEU A 89 -6.58 8.83 -20.88
N PRO A 90 -7.02 9.74 -19.99
CA PRO A 90 -6.19 10.21 -18.88
C PRO A 90 -5.60 9.03 -18.08
N ARG A 91 -4.29 9.09 -17.82
CA ARG A 91 -3.53 8.01 -17.17
C ARG A 91 -2.80 8.53 -15.93
N ILE A 92 -2.92 7.74 -14.87
CA ILE A 92 -2.22 7.95 -13.61
C ILE A 92 -1.51 6.65 -13.26
N TYR A 93 -0.23 6.71 -12.91
CA TYR A 93 0.50 5.59 -12.33
C TYR A 93 0.83 5.90 -10.87
N VAL A 94 0.47 5.02 -9.94
CA VAL A 94 0.78 5.18 -8.52
C VAL A 94 2.01 4.34 -8.20
N GLU A 95 3.07 5.01 -7.77
CA GLU A 95 4.29 4.35 -7.32
C GLU A 95 4.25 4.13 -5.80
N HIS A 96 4.19 2.85 -5.43
CA HIS A 96 4.01 2.37 -4.06
C HIS A 96 5.32 2.08 -3.34
N ASP A 97 6.45 1.97 -4.04
CA ASP A 97 7.76 1.63 -3.47
C ASP A 97 8.87 2.54 -4.06
N PRO A 98 9.95 2.83 -3.30
CA PRO A 98 11.14 3.45 -3.85
C PRO A 98 11.90 2.48 -4.80
N PRO A 99 12.81 2.98 -5.65
CA PRO A 99 13.54 2.15 -6.62
C PRO A 99 14.40 1.10 -5.92
N ARG A 100 14.38 -0.13 -6.44
CA ARG A 100 15.02 -1.29 -5.78
C ARG A 100 16.44 -1.56 -6.25
N GLN A 101 16.84 -1.04 -7.40
CA GLN A 101 18.15 -1.28 -8.00
C GLN A 101 19.19 -0.32 -7.40
N THR A 102 19.49 0.78 -8.09
CA THR A 102 20.39 1.81 -7.59
C THR A 102 19.57 2.96 -6.98
N PRO A 103 19.94 3.47 -5.80
CA PRO A 103 19.14 4.48 -5.13
C PRO A 103 19.08 5.83 -5.86
N THR A 104 19.98 6.10 -6.82
CA THR A 104 20.05 7.41 -7.50
C THR A 104 19.87 7.36 -9.01
N ASP A 105 20.11 6.20 -9.65
CA ASP A 105 20.19 6.12 -11.12
C ASP A 105 19.09 5.22 -11.70
N THR A 106 18.16 4.75 -10.87
CA THR A 106 17.07 3.91 -11.34
C THR A 106 16.01 4.79 -11.98
N ARG A 107 15.88 4.65 -13.30
CA ARG A 107 14.79 5.24 -14.06
C ARG A 107 13.47 4.54 -13.80
N HIS A 108 12.43 5.34 -13.60
CA HIS A 108 11.08 4.85 -13.52
C HIS A 108 10.68 4.26 -14.89
N PRO A 109 10.11 3.05 -14.95
CA PRO A 109 9.75 2.43 -16.23
C PRO A 109 8.65 3.18 -16.99
N VAL A 110 7.80 3.92 -16.28
CA VAL A 110 6.87 4.87 -16.88
C VAL A 110 7.61 6.18 -17.13
N ASP A 111 8.05 6.33 -18.38
CA ASP A 111 8.70 7.52 -18.95
C ASP A 111 7.81 8.04 -20.10
N ASP A 112 6.66 8.61 -19.74
CA ASP A 112 5.61 9.02 -20.66
C ASP A 112 5.07 10.40 -20.24
N PRO A 113 5.26 11.47 -21.05
CA PRO A 113 4.84 12.82 -20.69
C PRO A 113 3.33 12.98 -20.54
N ASP A 114 2.54 12.06 -21.08
CA ASP A 114 1.07 12.06 -21.01
C ASP A 114 0.54 11.19 -19.86
N THR A 115 1.40 10.75 -18.92
CA THR A 115 1.02 9.97 -17.74
C THR A 115 1.48 10.66 -16.45
N LEU A 116 0.56 10.93 -15.54
CA LEU A 116 0.89 11.49 -14.23
C LEU A 116 1.44 10.39 -13.32
N LEU A 117 2.68 10.54 -12.88
CA LEU A 117 3.30 9.67 -11.89
C LEU A 117 3.02 10.19 -10.48
N VAL A 118 2.20 9.46 -9.72
CA VAL A 118 1.86 9.79 -8.33
C VAL A 118 2.74 8.99 -7.40
N HIS A 119 3.57 9.69 -6.62
CA HIS A 119 4.37 9.08 -5.57
C HIS A 119 3.64 9.16 -4.23
N VAL A 120 3.57 8.04 -3.51
CA VAL A 120 2.87 7.99 -2.20
C VAL A 120 3.66 8.61 -1.04
N THR A 121 4.87 9.09 -1.31
CA THR A 121 5.74 9.81 -0.37
C THR A 121 6.68 10.76 -1.12
N ALA A 122 7.13 11.82 -0.44
CA ALA A 122 8.16 12.71 -0.98
C ALA A 122 9.51 11.99 -1.18
N PHE A 123 9.83 11.00 -0.34
CA PHE A 123 11.01 10.17 -0.52
C PHE A 123 10.98 9.39 -1.84
N ASN A 124 9.84 8.85 -2.27
CA ASN A 124 9.79 8.12 -3.54
C ASN A 124 10.02 9.04 -4.74
N ASP A 125 9.36 10.21 -4.74
CA ASP A 125 9.52 11.24 -5.77
C ASP A 125 10.97 11.71 -5.89
N LEU A 126 11.66 11.87 -4.75
CA LEU A 126 13.07 12.23 -4.72
C LEU A 126 13.98 11.13 -5.32
N MET A 127 13.66 9.86 -5.09
CA MET A 127 14.57 8.75 -5.37
C MET A 127 14.40 8.16 -6.78
N TRP A 128 13.22 8.29 -7.38
CA TRP A 128 12.98 7.86 -8.76
C TRP A 128 13.45 8.90 -9.77
N ASP A 129 14.28 8.50 -10.75
CA ASP A 129 14.44 9.28 -11.98
C ASP A 129 13.18 9.09 -12.84
N SER A 130 12.23 10.02 -12.70
CA SER A 130 10.89 9.93 -13.31
C SER A 130 10.86 10.28 -14.81
N GLY A 131 12.02 10.60 -15.42
CA GLY A 131 12.12 10.87 -16.85
C GLY A 131 11.24 12.05 -17.29
N ALA A 132 10.46 11.84 -18.35
CA ALA A 132 9.55 12.81 -18.95
C ALA A 132 8.18 12.87 -18.25
N SER A 133 7.86 11.90 -17.39
CA SER A 133 6.57 11.84 -16.71
C SER A 133 6.43 12.98 -15.70
N PRO A 134 5.36 13.80 -15.74
CA PRO A 134 5.09 14.74 -14.67
C PRO A 134 4.84 14.00 -13.36
N THR A 135 5.33 14.52 -12.23
CA THR A 135 5.18 13.90 -10.92
C THR A 135 4.27 14.71 -9.98
N GLN A 136 3.62 14.01 -9.05
CA GLN A 136 2.90 14.61 -7.93
C GLN A 136 3.03 13.71 -6.70
N VAL A 137 3.24 14.31 -5.52
CA VAL A 137 3.19 13.60 -4.25
C VAL A 137 1.77 13.66 -3.68
N ILE A 138 1.21 12.50 -3.33
CA ILE A 138 -0.04 12.40 -2.58
C ILE A 138 0.20 11.47 -1.38
N ASP A 139 0.15 12.03 -0.19
CA ASP A 139 0.38 11.27 1.04
C ASP A 139 -0.69 10.21 1.28
N HIS A 140 -0.31 9.19 2.04
CA HIS A 140 -1.22 8.12 2.45
C HIS A 140 -2.38 8.65 3.30
N GLY A 141 -3.61 8.40 2.85
CA GLY A 141 -4.81 8.49 3.67
C GLY A 141 -5.16 7.14 4.29
N VAL A 142 -5.47 7.12 5.60
CA VAL A 142 -5.95 5.93 6.30
C VAL A 142 -7.33 6.14 6.90
N LYS A 143 -8.12 5.07 6.97
CA LYS A 143 -9.43 5.05 7.63
C LYS A 143 -9.38 4.12 8.84
N VAL A 144 -9.49 4.71 10.02
CA VAL A 144 -9.53 4.00 11.31
C VAL A 144 -10.96 4.00 11.87
N PRO A 145 -11.45 2.90 12.46
CA PRO A 145 -12.77 2.86 13.09
C PRO A 145 -12.92 3.90 14.22
N PRO A 146 -14.09 4.57 14.36
CA PRO A 146 -14.32 5.47 15.47
C PRO A 146 -14.31 4.72 16.80
N GLY A 147 -13.80 5.35 17.85
CA GLY A 147 -13.78 4.79 19.20
C GLY A 147 -12.63 3.83 19.51
N VAL A 148 -11.75 3.56 18.55
CA VAL A 148 -10.47 2.87 18.83
C VAL A 148 -9.46 3.92 19.31
N ALA A 149 -8.90 3.70 20.50
CA ALA A 149 -7.86 4.54 21.07
C ALA A 149 -6.81 3.66 21.76
N TYR A 150 -5.56 4.12 21.73
CA TYR A 150 -4.44 3.50 22.41
C TYR A 150 -4.70 3.28 23.92
N SER A 151 -4.45 2.06 24.40
CA SER A 151 -4.49 1.70 25.83
C SER A 151 -3.13 1.30 26.38
N GLY A 152 -2.25 0.72 25.56
CA GLY A 152 -0.89 0.34 25.95
C GLY A 152 -0.78 -0.68 27.09
N GLU A 153 -1.84 -1.45 27.34
CA GLU A 153 -1.95 -2.39 28.47
C GLU A 153 -1.03 -3.62 28.40
N LEU A 154 -0.52 -3.98 27.22
CA LEU A 154 0.39 -5.09 27.02
C LEU A 154 1.84 -4.59 27.09
N ASP A 155 2.63 -5.14 28.02
CA ASP A 155 4.05 -4.81 28.20
C ASP A 155 4.96 -5.44 27.12
N ARG A 156 4.63 -5.18 25.85
CA ARG A 156 5.35 -5.62 24.65
C ARG A 156 5.02 -4.73 23.46
N GLY A 157 5.90 -4.72 22.46
CA GLY A 157 5.67 -4.04 21.19
C GLY A 157 4.95 -4.91 20.17
N ILE A 158 4.50 -4.29 19.07
CA ILE A 158 3.92 -4.97 17.92
C ILE A 158 4.55 -4.46 16.62
N ALA A 159 4.89 -5.38 15.72
CA ALA A 159 5.21 -5.06 14.33
C ALA A 159 4.11 -5.59 13.42
N VAL A 160 3.63 -4.75 12.49
CA VAL A 160 2.63 -5.12 11.48
C VAL A 160 3.32 -5.10 10.12
N VAL A 161 3.74 -6.27 9.62
CA VAL A 161 4.53 -6.37 8.39
C VAL A 161 4.14 -7.61 7.60
N ASN A 162 3.57 -7.39 6.41
CA ASN A 162 3.29 -8.46 5.47
C ASN A 162 4.58 -8.94 4.80
N GLY A 163 4.76 -10.26 4.79
CA GLY A 163 5.82 -10.93 4.03
C GLY A 163 7.22 -10.73 4.55
N MET A 164 7.40 -10.51 5.85
CA MET A 164 8.72 -10.31 6.44
C MET A 164 9.70 -11.45 6.10
N GLY A 165 9.21 -12.69 6.01
CA GLY A 165 10.02 -13.87 5.66
C GLY A 165 10.72 -13.74 4.31
N TRP A 166 9.95 -13.49 3.24
CA TRP A 166 10.46 -13.43 1.86
C TRP A 166 10.90 -12.03 1.40
N ARG A 167 10.36 -10.96 1.99
CA ARG A 167 10.81 -9.58 1.73
C ARG A 167 12.11 -9.24 2.47
N GLY A 168 12.44 -9.99 3.52
CA GLY A 168 13.74 -10.01 4.18
C GLY A 168 14.22 -8.65 4.68
N ARG A 169 15.48 -8.31 4.37
CA ARG A 169 16.17 -7.11 4.89
C ARG A 169 15.50 -5.79 4.50
N ARG A 170 14.76 -5.74 3.39
CA ARG A 170 14.07 -4.52 2.93
C ARG A 170 13.05 -4.04 3.95
N VAL A 171 12.28 -4.97 4.48
CA VAL A 171 11.28 -4.72 5.55
C VAL A 171 11.86 -4.94 6.95
N GLY A 172 13.18 -5.08 7.05
CA GLY A 172 13.90 -5.12 8.32
C GLY A 172 13.76 -6.43 9.10
N ARG A 173 13.66 -7.58 8.44
CA ARG A 173 13.64 -8.88 9.14
C ARG A 173 14.80 -9.04 10.14
N ASP A 174 16.02 -8.74 9.72
CA ASP A 174 17.22 -8.82 10.55
C ASP A 174 17.20 -7.83 11.73
N ILE A 175 16.56 -6.68 11.55
CA ILE A 175 16.37 -5.67 12.60
C ILE A 175 15.33 -6.13 13.59
N PHE A 176 14.20 -6.65 13.11
CA PHE A 176 13.14 -7.22 13.93
C PHE A 176 13.66 -8.36 14.80
N GLU A 177 14.35 -9.34 14.22
CA GLU A 177 14.90 -10.49 14.94
C GLU A 177 15.87 -10.02 16.03
N ARG A 178 16.80 -9.12 15.70
CA ARG A 178 17.79 -8.57 16.66
C ARG A 178 17.13 -7.81 17.82
N VAL A 179 16.12 -6.99 17.55
CA VAL A 179 15.45 -6.22 18.61
C VAL A 179 14.59 -7.15 19.48
N ARG A 180 13.94 -8.16 18.88
CA ARG A 180 13.09 -9.13 19.58
C ARG A 180 13.85 -10.00 20.60
N GLU A 181 15.17 -10.15 20.44
CA GLU A 181 16.05 -10.80 21.43
C GLU A 181 16.12 -10.03 22.77
N HIS A 182 15.86 -8.72 22.75
CA HIS A 182 16.05 -7.83 23.90
C HIS A 182 14.73 -7.27 24.43
N VAL A 183 13.74 -7.09 23.54
CA VAL A 183 12.44 -6.50 23.86
C VAL A 183 11.34 -7.41 23.33
N PRO A 184 10.32 -7.78 24.12
CA PRO A 184 9.22 -8.58 23.62
C PRO A 184 8.46 -7.80 22.54
N ILE A 185 8.43 -8.34 21.32
CA ILE A 185 7.70 -7.77 20.19
C ILE A 185 6.96 -8.91 19.50
N ASP A 186 5.65 -8.75 19.32
CA ASP A 186 4.85 -9.66 18.51
C ASP A 186 4.87 -9.21 17.04
N LEU A 187 4.61 -10.15 16.12
CA LEU A 187 4.53 -9.89 14.69
C LEU A 187 3.17 -10.32 14.17
N VAL A 188 2.50 -9.43 13.43
CA VAL A 188 1.28 -9.74 12.68
C VAL A 188 1.46 -9.40 11.20
N GLY A 189 0.69 -10.07 10.35
CA GLY A 189 0.71 -9.90 8.90
C GLY A 189 0.86 -11.22 8.16
N MET A 190 0.70 -11.17 6.84
CA MET A 190 0.80 -12.31 5.93
C MET A 190 2.17 -12.99 6.08
N GLY A 191 2.17 -14.32 6.27
CA GLY A 191 3.37 -15.12 6.46
C GLY A 191 4.06 -14.97 7.83
N SER A 192 3.51 -14.17 8.76
CA SER A 192 4.17 -13.94 10.07
C SER A 192 4.29 -15.19 10.95
N LYS A 193 3.39 -16.17 10.81
CA LYS A 193 3.45 -17.43 11.58
C LYS A 193 4.75 -18.21 11.36
N GLU A 194 5.30 -18.14 10.14
CA GLU A 194 6.58 -18.79 9.80
C GLU A 194 7.77 -18.22 10.59
N LEU A 195 7.62 -17.00 11.11
CA LEU A 195 8.60 -16.31 11.96
C LEU A 195 8.17 -16.28 13.44
N GLY A 196 7.25 -17.16 13.84
CA GLY A 196 6.70 -17.19 15.21
C GLY A 196 5.87 -15.95 15.55
N GLY A 197 5.23 -15.36 14.55
CA GLY A 197 4.21 -14.31 14.71
C GLY A 197 2.80 -14.89 14.91
N LEU A 198 1.82 -14.00 15.03
CA LEU A 198 0.44 -14.33 15.36
C LEU A 198 -0.44 -14.60 14.13
N GLY A 199 0.09 -14.34 12.93
CA GLY A 199 -0.66 -14.45 11.67
C GLY A 199 -1.32 -13.14 11.27
N GLU A 200 -2.28 -13.24 10.36
CA GLU A 200 -3.09 -12.12 9.90
C GLU A 200 -4.21 -11.86 10.90
N ILE A 201 -4.39 -10.58 11.25
CA ILE A 201 -5.54 -10.10 12.01
C ILE A 201 -6.50 -9.45 11.00
N PRO A 202 -7.80 -9.75 11.04
CA PRO A 202 -8.77 -9.12 10.15
C PRO A 202 -8.68 -7.59 10.25
N ASN A 203 -8.72 -6.89 9.10
CA ASN A 203 -8.51 -5.43 9.06
C ASN A 203 -9.44 -4.65 10.01
N HIS A 204 -10.69 -5.09 10.15
CA HIS A 204 -11.67 -4.45 11.04
C HIS A 204 -11.37 -4.63 12.53
N GLU A 205 -10.57 -5.63 12.90
CA GLU A 205 -10.13 -5.89 14.28
C GLU A 205 -8.72 -5.34 14.55
N LEU A 206 -7.89 -5.19 13.50
CA LEU A 206 -6.47 -4.89 13.61
C LEU A 206 -6.19 -3.68 14.50
N HIS A 207 -6.90 -2.57 14.28
CA HIS A 207 -6.71 -1.33 15.05
C HIS A 207 -6.97 -1.52 16.55
N ALA A 208 -8.09 -2.16 16.90
CA ALA A 208 -8.42 -2.46 18.30
C ALA A 208 -7.42 -3.46 18.90
N PHE A 209 -6.98 -4.44 18.12
CA PHE A 209 -5.97 -5.41 18.53
C PHE A 209 -4.63 -4.73 18.85
N VAL A 210 -4.09 -3.91 17.95
CA VAL A 210 -2.78 -3.27 18.13
C VAL A 210 -2.80 -2.15 19.17
N SER A 211 -3.94 -1.48 19.40
CA SER A 211 -4.09 -0.40 20.38
C SER A 211 -3.67 -0.77 21.81
N ARG A 212 -3.68 -2.08 22.11
CA ARG A 212 -3.35 -2.66 23.41
C ARG A 212 -1.84 -2.79 23.64
N TYR A 213 -1.03 -2.77 22.58
CA TYR A 213 0.42 -2.92 22.66
C TYR A 213 1.10 -1.64 23.11
N ARG A 214 2.15 -1.75 23.92
CA ARG A 214 2.85 -0.59 24.51
C ARG A 214 3.39 0.38 23.45
N PHE A 215 3.88 -0.14 22.33
CA PHE A 215 4.42 0.64 21.22
C PHE A 215 4.26 -0.12 19.90
N PHE A 216 4.15 0.63 18.81
CA PHE A 216 4.25 0.11 17.46
C PHE A 216 5.72 0.14 17.02
N PHE A 217 6.25 -0.98 16.56
CA PHE A 217 7.61 -1.10 16.06
C PHE A 217 7.63 -1.24 14.54
N ASN A 218 8.26 -0.28 13.87
CA ASN A 218 8.48 -0.31 12.43
C ASN A 218 9.95 -0.65 12.11
N PRO A 219 10.29 -1.93 11.84
CA PRO A 219 11.66 -2.34 11.52
C PRO A 219 12.10 -1.99 10.09
N ILE A 220 11.16 -1.48 9.27
CA ILE A 220 11.34 -1.29 7.84
C ILE A 220 12.57 -0.42 7.56
N ARG A 221 13.37 -0.90 6.60
CA ARG A 221 14.60 -0.24 6.18
C ARG A 221 14.43 0.59 4.92
N TYR A 222 13.69 0.06 3.94
CA TYR A 222 13.63 0.64 2.61
C TYR A 222 12.32 0.28 1.90
N THR A 223 11.25 0.96 2.30
CA THR A 223 9.98 1.02 1.57
C THR A 223 9.43 2.44 1.71
N SER A 224 8.34 2.73 1.00
CA SER A 224 7.50 3.89 1.31
C SER A 224 7.00 3.84 2.75
N LEU A 225 6.41 4.94 3.22
CA LEU A 225 5.76 5.00 4.52
C LEU A 225 4.71 3.88 4.62
N GLY A 226 4.86 2.98 5.60
CA GLY A 226 3.93 1.88 5.76
C GLY A 226 2.57 2.39 6.25
N LEU A 227 1.48 2.00 5.57
CA LEU A 227 0.11 2.31 6.01
C LEU A 227 -0.14 1.98 7.50
N ALA A 228 0.43 0.88 7.99
CA ALA A 228 0.31 0.46 9.38
C ALA A 228 0.92 1.47 10.38
N VAL A 229 1.91 2.26 9.98
CA VAL A 229 2.44 3.37 10.80
C VAL A 229 1.41 4.49 10.88
N CYS A 230 0.82 4.88 9.75
CA CYS A 230 -0.25 5.89 9.71
C CYS A 230 -1.48 5.46 10.52
N GLU A 231 -1.87 4.19 10.41
CA GLU A 231 -2.96 3.58 11.19
C GLU A 231 -2.65 3.64 12.69
N ALA A 232 -1.43 3.28 13.11
CA ALA A 232 -0.99 3.31 14.51
C ALA A 232 -0.92 4.73 15.09
N LEU A 233 -0.39 5.69 14.31
CA LEU A 233 -0.40 7.11 14.67
C LEU A 233 -1.83 7.63 14.87
N SER A 234 -2.75 7.24 13.98
CA SER A 234 -4.14 7.69 14.00
C SER A 234 -4.92 7.23 15.24
N ILE A 235 -4.52 6.12 15.87
CA ILE A 235 -5.09 5.65 17.15
C ILE A 235 -4.29 6.10 18.38
N GLY A 236 -3.24 6.90 18.20
CA GLY A 236 -2.43 7.47 19.28
C GLY A 236 -1.36 6.54 19.85
N MET A 237 -0.91 5.53 19.11
CA MET A 237 0.18 4.65 19.58
C MET A 237 1.54 5.37 19.54
N PRO A 238 2.41 5.15 20.54
CA PRO A 238 3.82 5.48 20.44
C PRO A 238 4.49 4.68 19.33
N ILE A 239 5.24 5.35 18.46
CA ILE A 239 5.95 4.74 17.32
C ILE A 239 7.44 4.66 17.62
N ILE A 240 8.01 3.46 17.44
CA ILE A 240 9.45 3.23 17.43
C ILE A 240 9.83 2.73 16.05
N GLY A 241 10.73 3.42 15.37
CA GLY A 241 11.16 3.05 14.03
C GLY A 241 12.56 3.56 13.70
N LEU A 242 13.03 3.21 12.51
CA LEU A 242 14.28 3.74 11.97
C LEU A 242 14.01 5.09 11.30
N ALA A 243 14.96 6.02 11.41
CA ALA A 243 14.96 7.27 10.65
C ALA A 243 15.37 7.03 9.18
N THR A 244 14.58 6.21 8.49
CA THR A 244 14.78 5.83 7.08
C THR A 244 13.55 6.22 6.28
N THR A 245 13.78 6.52 4.99
CA THR A 245 12.75 6.92 4.04
C THR A 245 11.90 8.09 4.56
N GLU A 246 10.58 7.93 4.63
CA GLU A 246 9.63 8.98 5.00
C GLU A 246 9.38 9.07 6.52
N MET A 247 9.89 8.12 7.32
CA MET A 247 9.65 8.13 8.77
C MET A 247 9.98 9.46 9.48
N PRO A 248 11.14 10.13 9.24
CA PRO A 248 11.49 11.35 9.96
C PRO A 248 10.66 12.58 9.58
N THR A 249 9.88 12.54 8.48
CA THR A 249 8.97 13.64 8.12
C THR A 249 7.61 13.50 8.81
N VAL A 250 7.27 12.29 9.25
CA VAL A 250 5.96 11.94 9.84
C VAL A 250 6.01 11.81 11.36
N VAL A 251 7.11 11.30 11.91
CA VAL A 251 7.26 11.07 13.36
C VAL A 251 8.31 12.01 13.95
N GLU A 252 7.90 12.82 14.91
CA GLU A 252 8.80 13.64 15.71
C GLU A 252 9.53 12.77 16.75
N ASN A 253 10.86 12.85 16.80
CA ASN A 253 11.66 12.00 17.68
C ASN A 253 11.78 12.60 19.08
N GLY A 254 11.45 11.81 20.10
CA GLY A 254 11.67 12.15 21.52
C GLY A 254 10.56 12.94 22.20
N VAL A 255 9.35 12.96 21.61
CA VAL A 255 8.12 13.54 22.18
C VAL A 255 7.22 12.51 22.85
#